data_AF-A0A6I2UX41-F1
#
_entry.id   AF-A0A6I2UX41-F1
#
_cell.length_a   1.000
_cell.length_b   1.000
_cell.length_c   1.000
_cell.angle_alpha   90.00
_cell.angle_beta   90.00
_cell.angle_gamma   90.00
#
_symmetry.space_group_name_H-M   'P 1'
#
loop_
_entity.id
_entity.type
_entity.pdbx_description
1 polymer ?
#
loop_
_entity_poly.entity_id
_entity_poly.type
_entity_poly.pdbx_seq_one_letter_code
_entity_poly.pdbx_strand_id
1 'polypeptide(L)'
;SAGKTGTSNDNASAWYNGYTPEVAASVAFYRDDATQSLNGIGGLNSVTGGSFPARIWAAYVKAYLGKAPIQQFPEPTNIGGTEPIDFVNAVPEMDPSLIPTPTPTPTKKKK
;
A
#
# COMPACT_ATOMS: atom_id res chain seq x y z
N SER A 1 4.69 -4.77 12.19
CA SER A 1 3.80 -4.93 11.03
C SER A 1 3.62 -3.60 10.34
N ALA A 2 3.16 -3.60 9.09
CA ALA A 2 2.78 -2.42 8.32
C ALA A 2 1.44 -2.69 7.62
N GLY A 3 0.67 -1.65 7.30
CA GLY A 3 -0.59 -1.84 6.60
C GLY A 3 -1.27 -0.54 6.20
N LYS A 4 -2.23 -0.66 5.30
CA LYS A 4 -2.98 0.45 4.72
C LYS A 4 -4.47 0.15 4.71
N THR A 5 -5.23 1.14 5.17
CA THR A 5 -6.69 1.17 5.07
C THR A 5 -7.12 1.63 3.68
N GLY A 6 -8.24 1.10 3.22
CA GLY A 6 -9.01 1.68 2.13
C GLY A 6 -10.51 1.62 2.44
N THR A 7 -11.21 2.64 1.95
CA THR A 7 -12.66 2.78 2.03
C THR A 7 -13.08 3.41 0.72
N SER A 8 -14.00 2.79 0.00
CA SER A 8 -14.49 3.35 -1.26
C SER A 8 -15.52 4.44 -1.01
N ASN A 9 -15.83 5.19 -2.07
CA ASN A 9 -16.98 6.09 -2.10
C ASN A 9 -18.28 5.36 -1.73
N ASP A 10 -19.25 6.14 -1.24
CA ASP A 10 -20.58 5.69 -0.81
C ASP A 10 -20.59 4.56 0.24
N ASN A 11 -19.41 4.33 0.84
CA ASN A 11 -19.11 3.20 1.70
C ASN A 11 -19.48 1.85 1.07
N ALA A 12 -19.31 1.69 -0.25
CA ALA A 12 -19.59 0.43 -0.94
C ALA A 12 -18.64 -0.72 -0.53
N SER A 13 -17.42 -0.39 -0.12
CA SER A 13 -16.42 -1.35 0.35
C SER A 13 -15.47 -0.74 1.37
N ALA A 14 -14.87 -1.60 2.18
CA ALA A 14 -13.88 -1.25 3.18
C ALA A 14 -12.86 -2.38 3.33
N TRP A 15 -11.58 -2.06 3.36
CA TRP A 15 -10.52 -3.06 3.46
C TRP A 15 -9.34 -2.60 4.30
N TYR A 16 -8.63 -3.59 4.81
CA TYR A 16 -7.32 -3.43 5.41
C TYR A 16 -6.37 -4.45 4.80
N ASN A 17 -5.29 -3.95 4.22
CA ASN A 17 -4.19 -4.77 3.73
C ASN A 17 -3.00 -4.55 4.66
N GLY A 18 -2.44 -5.62 5.21
CA GLY A 18 -1.31 -5.52 6.11
C GLY A 18 -0.36 -6.71 6.00
N TYR A 19 0.87 -6.49 6.43
CA TYR A 19 1.93 -7.47 6.39
C TYR A 19 2.90 -7.37 7.57
N THR A 20 3.56 -8.49 7.84
CA THR A 20 4.80 -8.64 8.62
C THR A 20 5.87 -9.25 7.69
N PRO A 21 7.13 -9.42 8.12
CA PRO A 21 8.11 -10.18 7.34
C PRO A 21 7.64 -11.61 6.96
N GLU A 22 6.76 -12.22 7.76
CA GLU A 22 6.35 -13.62 7.63
C GLU A 22 4.99 -13.81 6.95
N VAL A 23 4.10 -12.83 7.00
CA VAL A 23 2.74 -12.98 6.46
C VAL A 23 2.21 -11.67 5.88
N ALA A 24 1.58 -11.77 4.71
CA ALA A 24 0.75 -10.73 4.14
C ALA A 24 -0.70 -11.23 4.12
N ALA A 25 -1.63 -10.39 4.57
CA ALA A 25 -3.05 -10.72 4.61
C ALA A 25 -3.90 -9.49 4.27
N SER A 26 -5.06 -9.75 3.66
CA SER A 26 -6.06 -8.75 3.33
C SER A 26 -7.40 -9.15 3.92
N VAL A 27 -8.11 -8.17 4.47
CA VAL A 27 -9.51 -8.32 4.89
C VAL A 27 -10.32 -7.28 4.13
N ALA A 28 -11.28 -7.72 3.33
CA ALA A 28 -12.14 -6.87 2.53
C ALA A 28 -13.61 -7.15 2.85
N PHE A 29 -14.36 -6.08 3.03
CA PHE A 29 -15.80 -6.08 3.22
C PHE A 29 -16.43 -5.39 2.01
N TYR A 30 -17.40 -6.06 1.42
CA TYR A 30 -18.25 -5.59 0.33
C TYR A 30 -19.53 -6.42 0.36
N ARG A 31 -20.59 -5.93 -0.27
CA ARG A 31 -21.80 -6.72 -0.50
C ARG A 31 -21.72 -7.40 -1.86
N ASP A 32 -22.53 -8.43 -2.04
CA ASP A 32 -22.62 -9.15 -3.32
C ASP A 32 -23.02 -8.20 -4.46
N ASP A 33 -23.94 -7.27 -4.18
CA ASP A 33 -24.22 -6.12 -5.04
C ASP A 33 -23.34 -4.93 -4.64
N ALA A 34 -22.42 -4.55 -5.54
CA ALA A 34 -21.47 -3.45 -5.34
C ALA A 34 -22.12 -2.05 -5.27
N THR A 35 -23.42 -1.91 -5.54
CA THR A 35 -24.15 -0.64 -5.37
C THR A 35 -24.63 -0.41 -3.94
N GLN A 36 -24.59 -1.44 -3.09
CA GLN A 36 -25.11 -1.36 -1.74
C GLN A 36 -24.06 -0.86 -0.75
N SER A 37 -24.49 0.05 0.13
CA SER A 37 -23.63 0.60 1.18
C SER A 37 -23.40 -0.37 2.34
N LEU A 38 -22.21 -0.29 2.96
CA LEU A 38 -21.89 -0.97 4.21
C LEU A 38 -22.43 -0.25 5.45
N ASN A 39 -23.03 0.93 5.31
CA ASN A 39 -23.65 1.65 6.43
C ASN A 39 -24.70 0.77 7.15
N GLY A 40 -24.73 0.85 8.48
CA GLY A 40 -25.62 0.08 9.34
C GLY A 40 -25.13 -1.32 9.68
N ILE A 41 -24.07 -1.83 9.03
CA ILE A 41 -23.51 -3.15 9.34
C ILE A 41 -22.83 -3.12 10.72
N GLY A 42 -23.14 -4.11 11.55
CA GLY A 42 -22.53 -4.27 12.87
C GLY A 42 -22.80 -3.09 13.82
N GLY A 43 -23.88 -2.33 13.57
CA GLY A 43 -24.24 -1.15 14.37
C GLY A 43 -23.42 0.11 14.07
N LEU A 44 -22.61 0.12 13.01
CA LEU A 44 -21.82 1.29 12.62
C LEU A 44 -22.53 2.14 11.58
N ASN A 45 -22.51 3.46 11.75
CA ASN A 45 -23.02 4.39 10.75
C ASN A 45 -22.16 4.41 9.46
N SER A 46 -20.89 4.01 9.55
CA SER A 46 -20.03 3.74 8.41
C SER A 46 -18.96 2.71 8.79
N VAL A 47 -18.72 1.75 7.89
CA VAL A 47 -17.69 0.73 8.01
C VAL A 47 -16.47 1.19 7.22
N THR A 48 -15.40 1.60 7.89
CA THR A 48 -14.16 2.00 7.23
C THR A 48 -13.13 0.87 7.28
N GLY A 49 -12.06 0.95 6.49
CA GLY A 49 -10.94 0.01 6.59
C GLY A 49 -10.35 -0.12 8.01
N GLY A 50 -10.41 0.96 8.81
CA GLY A 50 -9.97 0.97 10.20
C GLY A 50 -10.95 0.39 11.22
N SER A 51 -12.17 0.05 10.80
CA SER A 51 -13.22 -0.48 11.68
C SER A 51 -13.10 -2.00 11.87
N PHE A 52 -14.04 -2.81 11.36
CA PHE A 52 -13.96 -4.26 11.39
C PHE A 52 -12.75 -4.83 10.63
N PRO A 53 -12.40 -4.37 9.42
CA PRO A 53 -11.31 -5.01 8.64
C PRO A 53 -9.96 -5.02 9.37
N ALA A 54 -9.49 -3.87 9.88
CA ALA A 54 -8.24 -3.79 10.63
C ALA A 54 -8.25 -4.64 11.91
N ARG A 55 -9.37 -4.69 12.63
CA ARG A 55 -9.51 -5.49 13.86
C ARG A 55 -9.47 -6.99 13.57
N ILE A 56 -10.12 -7.44 12.50
CA ILE A 56 -10.10 -8.84 12.06
C ILE A 56 -8.69 -9.23 11.61
N TRP A 57 -8.03 -8.38 10.82
CA TRP A 57 -6.64 -8.60 10.40
C TRP A 57 -5.72 -8.75 11.61
N ALA A 58 -5.83 -7.84 12.60
CA ALA A 58 -4.99 -7.88 13.79
C ALA A 58 -5.22 -9.16 14.62
N ALA A 59 -6.48 -9.58 14.77
CA ALA A 59 -6.83 -10.82 15.45
C ALA A 59 -6.27 -12.05 14.73
N TYR A 60 -6.42 -12.11 13.40
CA TYR A 60 -5.90 -13.19 12.57
C TYR A 60 -4.37 -13.29 12.66
N VAL A 61 -3.65 -12.18 12.43
CA VAL A 61 -2.18 -12.19 12.44
C VAL A 61 -1.63 -12.50 13.83
N LYS A 62 -2.24 -11.98 14.89
CA LYS A 62 -1.87 -12.32 16.28
C LYS A 62 -2.02 -13.82 16.55
N ALA A 63 -3.10 -14.44 16.08
CA ALA A 63 -3.31 -15.87 16.22
C ALA A 63 -2.32 -16.68 15.37
N TYR A 64 -2.11 -16.28 14.11
CA TYR A 64 -1.22 -16.96 13.16
C TYR A 64 0.24 -16.96 13.63
N LEU A 65 0.74 -15.82 14.13
CA LEU A 65 2.13 -15.67 14.57
C LEU A 65 2.35 -16.04 16.05
N GLY A 66 1.36 -16.57 16.77
CA GLY A 66 1.35 -16.60 18.24
C GLY A 66 2.60 -17.16 18.95
N LYS A 67 3.35 -18.10 18.33
CA LYS A 67 4.63 -18.61 18.84
C LYS A 67 5.81 -18.39 17.88
N ALA A 68 5.58 -17.69 16.77
CA ALA A 68 6.64 -17.38 15.83
C ALA A 68 7.63 -16.38 16.47
N PRO A 69 8.94 -16.48 16.18
CA PRO A 69 9.90 -15.47 16.59
C PRO A 69 9.53 -14.12 15.96
N ILE A 70 9.72 -13.04 16.72
CA ILE A 70 9.50 -11.69 16.21
C ILE A 70 10.60 -11.35 15.20
N GLN A 71 10.23 -11.07 13.95
CA GLN A 71 11.15 -10.50 12.97
C GLN A 71 10.92 -9.01 12.78
N GLN A 72 12.01 -8.30 12.53
CA GLN A 72 12.00 -6.89 12.16
C GLN A 72 12.00 -6.77 10.64
N PHE A 73 11.41 -5.67 10.14
CA PHE A 73 11.61 -5.32 8.74
C PHE A 73 13.07 -4.95 8.49
N PRO A 74 13.59 -5.19 7.27
CA PRO A 74 14.87 -4.61 6.89
C PRO A 74 14.80 -3.09 6.94
N GLU A 75 15.95 -2.47 7.19
CA GLU A 75 16.09 -1.01 7.11
C GLU A 75 15.68 -0.51 5.71
N PRO A 76 15.02 0.66 5.61
CA PRO A 76 14.64 1.23 4.33
C PRO A 76 15.88 1.58 3.50
N THR A 77 15.80 1.37 2.19
CA THR A 77 16.89 1.67 1.24
C THR A 77 17.03 3.16 0.93
N ASN A 78 16.16 4.03 1.47
CA ASN A 78 16.18 5.48 1.31
C ASN A 78 16.24 5.96 -0.16
N ILE A 79 15.52 5.27 -1.05
CA ILE A 79 15.39 5.67 -2.47
C ILE A 79 14.71 7.04 -2.54
N GLY A 80 15.38 8.03 -3.15
CA GLY A 80 14.89 9.42 -3.21
C GLY A 80 15.32 10.30 -2.03
N GLY A 81 16.15 9.78 -1.11
CA GLY A 81 16.63 10.52 0.07
C GLY A 81 15.66 10.44 1.26
N THR A 82 16.08 11.00 2.40
CA THR A 82 15.30 11.07 3.65
C THR A 82 14.65 12.43 3.86
N GLU A 83 15.01 13.42 3.04
CA GLU A 83 14.47 14.76 3.13
C GLU A 83 13.01 14.77 2.66
N PRO A 84 12.10 15.40 3.42
CA PRO A 84 10.72 15.56 2.99
C PRO A 84 10.66 16.31 1.66
N ILE A 85 10.04 15.71 0.65
CA ILE A 85 9.75 16.38 -0.62
C ILE A 85 8.54 17.30 -0.41
N ASP A 86 8.71 18.59 -0.67
CA ASP A 86 7.58 19.51 -0.74
C ASP A 86 6.78 19.27 -2.02
N PHE A 87 5.76 18.43 -1.92
CA PHE A 87 4.86 18.11 -3.03
C PHE A 87 4.01 19.30 -3.50
N VAL A 88 3.92 20.38 -2.72
CA VAL A 88 3.14 21.57 -3.12
C VAL A 88 3.85 22.34 -4.23
N ASN A 89 5.19 22.34 -4.21
CA ASN A 89 6.03 23.07 -5.16
C ASN A 89 6.86 22.15 -6.08
N ALA A 90 6.66 20.83 -5.99
CA ALA A 90 7.41 19.87 -6.79
C ALA A 90 7.09 20.04 -8.28
N VAL A 91 8.11 20.40 -9.07
CA VAL A 91 8.08 20.25 -10.53
C VAL A 91 8.40 18.77 -10.84
N PRO A 92 7.62 18.07 -11.67
CA PRO A 92 7.97 16.72 -12.09
C PRO A 92 9.28 16.75 -12.89
N GLU A 93 10.38 16.41 -12.24
CA GLU A 93 11.67 16.20 -12.89
C GLU A 93 11.95 14.69 -12.92
N MET A 94 12.43 14.18 -14.07
CA MET A 94 12.94 12.82 -14.12
C MET A 94 14.25 12.77 -13.34
N ASP A 95 14.44 11.70 -12.55
CA ASP A 95 15.72 11.41 -11.91
C ASP A 95 16.84 11.44 -12.97
N PRO A 96 17.85 12.31 -12.83
CA PRO A 96 18.96 12.42 -13.78
C PRO A 96 19.67 11.09 -14.04
N SER A 97 19.65 10.16 -13.08
CA SER A 97 20.24 8.83 -13.22
C SER A 97 19.43 7.88 -14.11
N LEU A 98 18.16 8.18 -14.37
CA LEU A 98 17.27 7.41 -15.24
C LEU A 98 17.23 7.97 -16.68
N ILE A 99 17.92 9.07 -16.95
CA ILE A 99 18.03 9.62 -18.30
C ILE A 99 18.96 8.69 -19.11
N PRO A 100 18.46 8.01 -20.16
CA PRO A 100 19.32 7.16 -20.97
C PRO A 100 20.39 8.03 -21.65
N THR A 101 21.66 7.73 -21.37
CA THR A 101 22.78 8.35 -22.08
C THR A 101 22.62 8.07 -23.58
N PRO A 102 22.63 9.08 -24.46
CA PRO A 102 22.53 8.84 -25.89
C PRO A 102 23.72 8.00 -26.35
N THR A 103 23.45 6.78 -26.82
CA THR A 103 24.46 5.93 -27.45
C THR A 103 25.04 6.67 -28.66
N PRO A 104 26.38 6.77 -28.80
CA PRO A 104 26.97 7.41 -29.96
C PRO A 104 26.56 6.68 -31.24
N THR A 105 25.93 7.42 -32.16
CA THR A 105 25.54 6.92 -33.49
C THR A 105 26.77 6.44 -34.25
N PRO A 106 26.80 5.20 -34.79
CA PRO A 106 27.95 4.72 -35.53
C PRO A 106 28.12 5.50 -36.83
N THR A 107 29.27 6.16 -36.96
CA THR A 107 29.69 6.88 -38.18
C THR A 107 29.85 5.88 -39.33
N LYS A 108 28.99 5.97 -40.36
CA LYS A 108 29.14 5.20 -41.60
C LYS A 108 30.48 5.56 -42.27
N LYS A 109 31.42 4.62 -42.33
CA LYS A 109 32.59 4.71 -43.22
C LYS A 109 32.09 4.70 -44.67
N LYS A 110 32.38 5.77 -45.43
CA LYS A 110 32.20 5.80 -46.88
C LYS A 110 33.16 4.80 -47.53
N LYS A 111 32.64 3.98 -48.45
CA LYS A 111 33.44 3.21 -49.42
C LYS A 111 34.00 4.15 -50.48
#